data_AF-A0A933V607-F1
#
_entry.id   AF-A0A933V607-F1
#
_cell.length_a   1.000
_cell.length_b   1.000
_cell.length_c   1.000
_cell.angle_alpha   90.00
_cell.angle_beta   90.00
_cell.angle_gamma   90.00
#
_symmetry.space_group_name_H-M   'P 1'
#
loop_
_entity.id
_entity.type
_entity.pdbx_description
1 polymer ?
#
loop_
_entity_poly.entity_id
_entity_poly.type
_entity_poly.pdbx_seq_one_letter_code
_entity_poly.pdbx_strand_id
1 'polypeptide(L)'
;MNTKVLIVCILLFAAVLIGTFSLGLFKQKEATPQPQNTTTNAAIQFDTWQEQTVDEIGLTFKTPPGTTFRKEVADDGGRIRILGFYVENNDKDNPYMLYGVYQLDKEATQEDLEKAKDAMDANTIKDASIDGYEGIEGLILGEKTRYITMIIKDGKLFSVSTIPPNQENKELTEQILATFAFQ
;
A
#
# COMPACT_ATOMS: atom_id res chain seq x y z
N MET A 1 -47.06 -48.01 34.22
CA MET A 1 -46.49 -47.17 33.16
C MET A 1 -45.44 -48.00 32.42
N ASN A 2 -45.55 -48.14 31.10
CA ASN A 2 -44.83 -49.17 30.35
C ASN A 2 -43.36 -48.76 30.17
N THR A 3 -42.41 -49.56 30.66
CA THR A 3 -40.98 -49.20 30.76
C THR A 3 -40.37 -48.80 29.40
N LYS A 4 -40.91 -49.34 28.30
CA LYS A 4 -40.53 -48.99 26.93
C LYS A 4 -40.89 -47.57 26.52
N VAL A 5 -42.01 -47.03 27.03
CA VAL A 5 -42.46 -45.65 26.76
C VAL A 5 -41.59 -44.65 27.51
N LEU A 6 -41.15 -44.98 28.73
CA LEU A 6 -40.26 -44.13 29.52
C LEU A 6 -38.88 -43.97 28.85
N ILE A 7 -38.33 -45.07 28.31
CA ILE A 7 -37.01 -45.05 27.64
C ILE A 7 -37.04 -44.21 26.35
N VAL A 8 -38.12 -44.30 25.56
CA VAL A 8 -38.27 -43.52 24.33
C VAL A 8 -38.43 -42.02 24.64
N CYS A 9 -39.17 -41.66 25.70
CA CYS A 9 -39.26 -40.26 26.14
C CYS A 9 -37.92 -39.70 26.62
N ILE A 10 -37.13 -40.47 27.39
CA ILE A 10 -35.81 -40.02 27.87
C ILE A 10 -34.83 -39.81 26.71
N LEU A 11 -34.84 -40.69 25.70
CA LEU A 11 -33.97 -40.54 24.52
C LEU A 11 -34.37 -39.34 23.64
N LEU A 12 -35.66 -39.06 23.50
CA LEU A 12 -36.14 -37.87 22.78
C LEU A 12 -35.77 -36.56 23.50
N PHE A 13 -35.85 -36.52 24.83
CA PHE A 13 -35.39 -35.35 25.61
C PHE A 13 -33.88 -35.14 25.52
N ALA A 14 -33.08 -36.22 25.54
CA ALA A 14 -31.63 -36.13 25.39
C ALA A 14 -31.21 -35.60 24.01
N ALA A 15 -31.88 -36.01 22.93
CA ALA A 15 -31.60 -35.53 21.57
C ALA A 15 -31.95 -34.04 21.39
N VAL A 16 -33.05 -33.57 22.00
CA VAL A 16 -33.44 -32.15 21.95
C VAL A 16 -32.51 -31.27 22.79
N LEU A 17 -32.04 -31.75 23.95
CA LEU A 17 -31.09 -31.03 24.79
C LEU A 17 -29.71 -30.86 24.13
N ILE A 18 -29.20 -31.89 23.44
CA ILE A 18 -27.92 -31.82 22.70
C ILE A 18 -28.03 -30.92 21.47
N GLY A 19 -29.21 -30.90 20.80
CA GLY A 19 -29.49 -29.99 19.69
C GLY A 19 -29.49 -28.52 20.10
N THR A 20 -30.06 -28.18 21.26
CA THR A 20 -30.08 -26.79 21.76
C THR A 20 -28.78 -26.33 22.39
N PHE A 21 -27.96 -27.24 22.92
CA PHE A 21 -26.66 -26.89 23.53
C PHE A 21 -25.57 -26.64 22.47
N SER A 22 -25.66 -27.30 21.32
CA SER A 22 -24.70 -27.15 20.20
C SER A 22 -24.91 -25.86 19.38
N LEU A 23 -26.07 -25.22 19.47
CA LEU A 23 -26.36 -23.93 18.81
C LEU A 23 -26.07 -22.71 19.69
N GLY A 24 -25.72 -22.91 20.97
CA GLY A 24 -25.45 -21.85 21.94
C GLY A 24 -23.97 -21.49 22.12
N LEU A 25 -23.03 -22.24 21.55
CA LEU A 25 -21.59 -22.08 21.79
C LEU A 25 -20.79 -21.47 20.63
N PHE A 26 -21.45 -21.09 19.53
CA PHE A 26 -20.85 -20.26 18.47
C PHE A 26 -21.45 -18.84 18.46
N LYS A 27 -21.32 -18.17 19.60
CA LYS A 27 -21.25 -16.69 19.64
C LYS A 27 -19.91 -16.30 20.25
N GLN A 28 -18.83 -16.80 19.64
CA GLN A 28 -17.57 -16.09 19.69
C GLN A 28 -17.82 -14.78 18.96
N LYS A 29 -17.88 -13.70 19.74
CA LYS A 29 -17.87 -12.32 19.24
C LYS A 29 -16.60 -12.20 18.41
N GLU A 30 -16.70 -12.44 17.11
CA GLU A 30 -15.75 -11.96 16.13
C GLU A 30 -15.73 -10.44 16.31
N ALA A 31 -14.78 -9.96 17.10
CA ALA A 31 -14.28 -8.61 16.92
C ALA A 31 -13.63 -8.64 15.55
N THR A 32 -14.40 -8.31 14.51
CA THR A 32 -13.84 -7.83 13.26
C THR A 32 -12.80 -6.78 13.65
N PRO A 33 -11.51 -6.93 13.31
CA PRO A 33 -10.61 -5.81 13.40
C PRO A 33 -11.18 -4.78 12.43
N GLN A 34 -11.86 -3.78 12.98
CA GLN A 34 -12.14 -2.55 12.27
C GLN A 34 -10.79 -2.12 11.70
N PRO A 35 -10.66 -1.86 10.39
CA PRO A 35 -9.49 -1.16 9.90
C PRO A 35 -9.40 0.10 10.75
N GLN A 36 -8.33 0.18 11.54
CA GLN A 36 -7.99 1.36 12.29
C GLN A 36 -7.61 2.37 11.21
N ASN A 37 -8.62 3.08 10.70
CA ASN A 37 -8.42 4.32 9.98
C ASN A 37 -7.64 5.21 10.94
N THR A 38 -6.32 5.18 10.79
CA THR A 38 -5.41 6.06 11.50
C THR A 38 -5.54 7.40 10.80
N THR A 39 -6.71 8.00 10.93
CA THR A 39 -6.98 9.35 10.46
C THR A 39 -6.59 10.28 11.58
N THR A 40 -5.28 10.39 11.84
CA THR A 40 -4.75 11.61 12.43
C THR A 40 -4.66 12.63 11.29
N ASN A 41 -5.82 13.07 10.78
CA ASN A 41 -5.88 14.20 9.85
C ASN A 41 -5.62 15.47 10.67
N ALA A 42 -4.35 15.73 10.98
CA ALA A 42 -3.89 17.10 10.90
C ALA A 42 -4.18 17.51 9.44
N ALA A 43 -5.04 18.50 9.23
CA ALA A 43 -5.31 19.01 7.89
C ALA A 43 -3.99 19.46 7.29
N ILE A 44 -3.40 18.64 6.41
CA ILE A 44 -2.12 18.94 5.79
C ILE A 44 -2.40 20.07 4.82
N GLN A 45 -1.97 21.27 5.20
CA GLN A 45 -2.19 22.46 4.40
C GLN A 45 -1.13 22.49 3.29
N PHE A 46 -1.50 21.98 2.12
CA PHE A 46 -0.64 21.94 0.93
C PHE A 46 -0.54 23.29 0.20
N ASP A 47 -1.04 24.39 0.78
CA ASP A 47 -1.13 25.70 0.11
C ASP A 47 0.24 26.30 -0.24
N THR A 48 1.29 25.90 0.48
CA THR A 48 2.67 26.33 0.21
C THR A 48 3.44 25.38 -0.71
N TRP A 49 2.86 24.23 -1.04
CA TRP A 49 3.52 23.22 -1.86
C TRP A 49 3.44 23.59 -3.34
N GLN A 50 4.50 23.27 -4.08
CA GLN A 50 4.60 23.58 -5.50
C GLN A 50 4.07 22.42 -6.33
N GLU A 51 3.20 22.72 -7.29
CA GLU A 51 2.74 21.72 -8.26
C GLU A 51 3.88 21.34 -9.22
N GLN A 52 3.96 20.05 -9.51
CA GLN A 52 4.89 19.44 -10.44
C GLN A 52 4.11 18.57 -11.44
N THR A 53 4.68 18.41 -12.63
CA THR A 53 4.08 17.61 -13.69
C THR A 53 5.13 16.72 -14.34
N VAL A 54 4.75 15.46 -14.58
CA VAL A 54 5.46 14.48 -15.37
C VAL A 54 4.58 14.15 -16.58
N ASP A 55 4.66 15.01 -17.61
CA ASP A 55 3.79 15.00 -18.77
C ASP A 55 3.77 13.64 -19.50
N GLU A 56 4.91 12.96 -19.53
CA GLU A 56 5.09 11.70 -20.27
C GLU A 56 4.22 10.55 -19.72
N ILE A 57 3.70 10.68 -18.49
CA ILE A 57 2.80 9.70 -17.85
C ILE A 57 1.51 10.33 -17.32
N GLY A 58 1.26 11.60 -17.66
CA GLY A 58 0.07 12.33 -17.18
C GLY A 58 0.01 12.49 -15.66
N LEU A 59 1.15 12.48 -14.95
CA LEU A 59 1.17 12.60 -13.49
C LEU A 59 1.34 14.06 -13.08
N THR A 60 0.46 14.52 -12.21
CA THR A 60 0.59 15.78 -11.46
C THR A 60 0.68 15.49 -9.98
N PHE A 61 1.45 16.28 -9.24
CA PHE A 61 1.58 16.15 -7.79
C PHE A 61 2.13 17.43 -7.18
N LYS A 62 2.21 17.50 -5.85
CA LYS A 62 2.79 18.64 -5.14
C LYS A 62 4.04 18.25 -4.38
N THR A 63 4.99 19.17 -4.30
CA THR A 63 6.22 19.02 -3.51
C THR A 63 6.33 20.10 -2.44
N PRO A 64 6.85 19.77 -1.24
CA PRO A 64 7.02 20.74 -0.17
C PRO A 64 8.09 21.79 -0.54
N PRO A 65 8.03 22.99 0.06
CA PRO A 65 9.10 23.98 -0.05
C PRO A 65 10.47 23.42 0.36
N GLY A 66 11.53 23.94 -0.24
CA GLY A 66 12.90 23.51 0.05
C GLY A 66 13.31 22.19 -0.62
N THR A 67 12.44 21.61 -1.44
CA THR A 67 12.79 20.49 -2.33
C THR A 67 13.05 20.95 -3.76
N THR A 68 13.82 20.15 -4.48
CA THR A 68 14.04 20.26 -5.92
C THR A 68 13.36 19.10 -6.63
N PHE A 69 12.77 19.37 -7.79
CA PHE A 69 12.20 18.36 -8.68
C PHE A 69 13.05 18.20 -9.93
N ARG A 70 13.29 16.96 -10.37
CA ARG A 70 14.05 16.65 -11.58
C ARG A 70 13.52 15.39 -12.26
N LYS A 71 13.37 15.43 -13.58
CA LYS A 71 13.04 14.25 -14.40
C LYS A 71 14.32 13.59 -14.96
N GLU A 72 14.28 12.27 -15.10
CA GLU A 72 15.28 11.47 -15.82
C GLU A 72 14.57 10.59 -16.84
N VAL A 73 14.88 10.78 -18.12
CA VAL A 73 14.25 10.00 -19.20
C VAL A 73 15.32 9.14 -19.86
N ALA A 74 15.12 7.83 -19.85
CA ALA A 74 15.95 6.90 -20.60
C ALA A 74 15.27 6.56 -21.93
N ASP A 75 15.85 7.00 -23.05
CA ASP A 75 15.32 6.77 -24.40
C ASP A 75 16.11 5.70 -25.18
N ASP A 76 15.45 5.06 -26.14
CA ASP A 76 16.08 4.37 -27.28
C ASP A 76 15.52 4.88 -28.61
N GLY A 77 16.33 5.62 -29.36
CA GLY A 77 15.94 6.09 -30.70
C GLY A 77 14.61 6.86 -30.71
N GLY A 78 14.33 7.64 -29.66
CA GLY A 78 13.11 8.42 -29.51
C GLY A 78 11.93 7.67 -28.85
N ARG A 79 12.15 6.45 -28.35
CA ARG A 79 11.19 5.72 -27.52
C ARG A 79 11.62 5.76 -26.05
N ILE A 80 10.78 6.33 -25.19
CA ILE A 80 11.04 6.34 -23.75
C ILE A 80 10.87 4.91 -23.22
N ARG A 81 11.93 4.37 -22.62
CA ARG A 81 11.94 3.04 -21.98
C ARG A 81 11.56 3.15 -20.51
N ILE A 82 12.26 4.04 -19.81
CA ILE A 82 12.08 4.29 -18.39
C ILE A 82 11.96 5.79 -18.20
N LEU A 83 10.97 6.16 -17.40
CA LEU A 83 10.81 7.51 -16.91
C LEU A 83 11.03 7.51 -15.41
N GLY A 84 12.09 8.19 -14.99
CA GLY A 84 12.40 8.47 -13.60
C GLY A 84 12.08 9.92 -13.25
N PHE A 85 11.79 10.16 -11.97
CA PHE A 85 11.80 11.52 -11.42
C PHE A 85 12.18 11.52 -9.95
N TYR A 86 12.71 12.65 -9.50
CA TYR A 86 13.26 12.83 -8.17
C TYR A 86 12.63 14.03 -7.50
N VAL A 87 12.35 13.91 -6.20
CA VAL A 87 12.09 15.02 -5.30
C VAL A 87 13.10 14.93 -4.17
N GLU A 88 13.96 15.93 -4.06
CA GLU A 88 15.13 15.87 -3.18
C GLU A 88 15.25 17.14 -2.35
N ASN A 89 15.73 17.03 -1.11
CA ASN A 89 16.33 18.15 -0.40
C ASN A 89 17.85 17.92 -0.29
N ASN A 90 18.62 19.00 -0.22
CA ASN A 90 20.07 18.93 0.00
C ASN A 90 20.44 19.24 1.45
N ASP A 91 19.51 19.00 2.38
CA ASP A 91 19.80 19.12 3.80
C ASP A 91 20.75 18.00 4.21
N LYS A 92 21.92 18.35 4.72
CA LYS A 92 22.95 17.38 5.11
C LYS A 92 22.59 16.65 6.39
N ASP A 93 21.84 17.30 7.27
CA ASP A 93 21.46 16.76 8.57
C ASP A 93 20.19 15.92 8.46
N ASN A 94 19.28 16.30 7.55
CA ASN A 94 18.08 15.53 7.25
C ASN A 94 17.83 15.35 5.75
N PRO A 95 18.65 14.51 5.08
CA PRO A 95 18.51 14.31 3.65
C PRO A 95 17.21 13.58 3.32
N TYR A 96 16.57 14.02 2.25
CA TYR A 96 15.36 13.42 1.70
C TYR A 96 15.51 13.21 0.20
N MET A 97 15.15 12.02 -0.25
CA MET A 97 14.97 11.70 -1.66
C MET A 97 13.77 10.78 -1.83
N LEU A 98 12.83 11.23 -2.65
CA LEU A 98 11.82 10.42 -3.29
C LEU A 98 12.24 10.19 -4.74
N TYR A 99 12.22 8.93 -5.17
CA TYR A 99 12.50 8.53 -6.54
C TYR A 99 11.35 7.73 -7.15
N GLY A 100 10.67 8.31 -8.13
CA GLY A 100 9.62 7.67 -8.91
C GLY A 100 10.17 7.04 -10.18
N VAL A 101 9.66 5.85 -10.55
CA VAL A 101 10.03 5.12 -11.76
C VAL A 101 8.79 4.55 -12.43
N TYR A 102 8.63 4.83 -13.72
CA TYR A 102 7.64 4.22 -14.60
C TYR A 102 8.35 3.45 -15.72
N GLN A 103 8.03 2.17 -15.87
CA GLN A 103 8.62 1.28 -16.89
C GLN A 103 7.69 1.21 -18.11
N LEU A 104 7.93 2.04 -19.12
CA LEU A 104 7.05 2.14 -20.29
C LEU A 104 7.22 0.95 -21.25
N ASP A 105 8.43 0.41 -21.34
CA ASP A 105 8.80 -0.64 -22.30
C ASP A 105 8.43 -2.06 -21.86
N LYS A 106 7.96 -2.22 -20.62
CA LYS A 106 7.63 -3.52 -20.03
C LYS A 106 6.19 -3.55 -19.53
N GLU A 107 5.43 -4.57 -19.92
CA GLU A 107 4.13 -4.88 -19.31
C GLU A 107 4.34 -5.45 -17.90
N ALA A 108 3.43 -5.08 -17.00
CA ALA A 108 3.39 -5.50 -15.61
C ALA A 108 2.06 -6.17 -15.31
N THR A 109 2.14 -7.25 -14.54
CA THR A 109 1.02 -8.08 -14.13
C THR A 109 0.97 -8.17 -12.61
N GLN A 110 -0.14 -8.67 -12.06
CA GLN A 110 -0.23 -8.92 -10.62
C GLN A 110 0.89 -9.87 -10.13
N GLU A 111 1.32 -10.82 -10.97
CA GLU A 111 2.43 -11.71 -10.66
C GLU A 111 3.75 -10.94 -10.47
N ASP A 112 3.96 -9.84 -11.20
CA ASP A 112 5.14 -8.99 -11.01
C ASP A 112 5.11 -8.27 -9.65
N LEU A 113 3.93 -7.83 -9.18
CA LEU A 113 3.77 -7.27 -7.82
C LEU A 113 4.02 -8.33 -6.75
N GLU A 114 3.48 -9.54 -6.92
CA GLU A 114 3.73 -10.64 -5.99
C GLU A 114 5.21 -11.01 -5.92
N LYS A 115 5.90 -11.06 -7.07
CA LYS A 115 7.36 -11.28 -7.10
C LYS A 115 8.15 -10.13 -6.45
N ALA A 116 7.66 -8.89 -6.55
CA ALA A 116 8.35 -7.76 -5.92
C ALA A 116 8.40 -7.87 -4.39
N LYS A 117 7.46 -8.61 -3.77
CA LYS A 117 7.46 -8.90 -2.32
C LYS A 117 8.71 -9.67 -1.87
N ASP A 118 9.32 -10.48 -2.75
CA ASP A 118 10.52 -11.27 -2.43
C ASP A 118 11.73 -10.38 -2.08
N ALA A 119 11.73 -9.13 -2.55
CA ALA A 119 12.77 -8.15 -2.25
C ALA A 119 12.48 -7.32 -0.98
N MET A 120 11.29 -7.45 -0.40
CA MET A 120 10.83 -6.67 0.75
C MET A 120 10.96 -7.46 2.06
N ASP A 121 11.10 -6.76 3.19
CA ASP A 121 10.92 -7.36 4.51
C ASP A 121 9.45 -7.75 4.68
N ALA A 122 9.21 -9.06 4.81
CA ALA A 122 7.89 -9.66 4.91
C ALA A 122 7.00 -9.05 6.01
N ASN A 123 7.58 -8.50 7.08
CA ASN A 123 6.81 -7.90 8.18
C ASN A 123 6.34 -6.48 7.89
N THR A 124 6.80 -5.89 6.78
CA THR A 124 6.52 -4.50 6.41
C THR A 124 5.56 -4.40 5.22
N ILE A 125 5.28 -5.52 4.54
CA ILE A 125 4.47 -5.56 3.34
C ILE A 125 3.02 -5.26 3.68
N LYS A 126 2.42 -4.33 2.95
CA LYS A 126 1.01 -3.94 3.07
C LYS A 126 0.44 -3.62 1.69
N ASP A 127 -0.88 -3.70 1.58
CA ASP A 127 -1.59 -3.16 0.42
C ASP A 127 -1.45 -1.64 0.41
N ALA A 128 -1.31 -1.07 -0.79
CA ALA A 128 -1.20 0.35 -1.00
C ALA A 128 -2.02 0.78 -2.22
N SER A 129 -2.32 2.07 -2.31
CA SER A 129 -2.94 2.66 -3.48
C SER A 129 -2.36 4.03 -3.76
N ILE A 130 -2.17 4.36 -5.03
CA ILE A 130 -1.84 5.72 -5.47
C ILE A 130 -2.89 6.10 -6.51
N ASP A 131 -3.65 7.16 -6.23
CA ASP A 131 -4.71 7.67 -7.11
C ASP A 131 -5.65 6.57 -7.66
N GLY A 132 -6.10 5.68 -6.77
CA GLY A 132 -7.01 4.59 -7.10
C GLY A 132 -6.38 3.35 -7.75
N TYR A 133 -5.11 3.39 -8.15
CA TYR A 133 -4.39 2.20 -8.61
C TYR A 133 -3.87 1.40 -7.42
N GLU A 134 -4.27 0.12 -7.35
CA GLU A 134 -3.87 -0.79 -6.29
C GLU A 134 -2.44 -1.31 -6.48
N GLY A 135 -1.83 -1.68 -5.36
CA GLY A 135 -0.47 -2.18 -5.32
C GLY A 135 -0.02 -2.55 -3.91
N ILE A 136 1.29 -2.50 -3.69
CA ILE A 136 1.92 -2.88 -2.42
C ILE A 136 2.92 -1.83 -1.96
N GLU A 137 3.09 -1.71 -0.65
CA GLU A 137 4.22 -1.00 -0.05
C GLU A 137 5.04 -1.94 0.85
N GLY A 138 6.31 -1.59 1.06
CA GLY A 138 7.18 -2.31 1.98
C GLY A 138 8.57 -1.69 2.12
N LEU A 139 9.38 -2.25 3.01
CA LEU A 139 10.77 -1.91 3.22
C LEU A 139 11.67 -2.90 2.47
N ILE A 140 12.56 -2.41 1.61
CA ILE A 140 13.64 -3.21 1.03
C ILE A 140 14.89 -3.02 1.90
N LEU A 141 15.52 -4.12 2.32
CA LEU A 141 16.75 -4.13 3.12
C LEU A 141 17.98 -4.39 2.24
N GLY A 142 19.13 -3.76 2.54
CA GLY A 142 20.42 -4.01 1.87
C GLY A 142 21.22 -2.74 1.59
N GLU A 143 22.10 -2.78 0.58
CA GLU A 143 22.97 -1.65 0.20
C GLU A 143 22.16 -0.38 -0.15
N LYS A 144 20.99 -0.57 -0.76
CA LYS A 144 20.04 0.51 -1.10
C LYS A 144 18.74 0.35 -0.30
N THR A 145 18.87 0.32 1.03
CA THR A 145 17.72 0.21 1.94
C THR A 145 16.77 1.39 1.71
N ARG A 146 15.49 1.11 1.48
CA ARG A 146 14.48 2.12 1.10
C ARG A 146 13.06 1.62 1.39
N TYR A 147 12.16 2.53 1.72
CA TYR A 147 10.73 2.24 1.55
C TYR A 147 10.39 2.31 0.08
N ILE A 148 9.48 1.45 -0.37
CA ILE A 148 8.98 1.45 -1.75
C ILE A 148 7.48 1.22 -1.75
N THR A 149 6.78 1.97 -2.60
CA THR A 149 5.39 1.73 -2.98
C THR A 149 5.37 1.39 -4.46
N MET A 150 4.64 0.34 -4.86
CA MET A 150 4.59 -0.17 -6.23
C MET A 150 3.13 -0.39 -6.62
N ILE A 151 2.71 0.14 -7.77
CA ILE A 151 1.36 -0.05 -8.33
C ILE A 151 1.47 -0.49 -9.79
N ILE A 152 0.36 -1.00 -10.35
CA ILE A 152 0.22 -1.20 -11.78
C ILE A 152 -0.69 -0.10 -12.34
N LYS A 153 -0.14 0.78 -13.17
CA LYS A 153 -0.89 1.80 -13.90
C LYS A 153 -0.87 1.45 -15.38
N ASP A 154 -2.03 1.35 -16.01
CA ASP A 154 -2.19 1.07 -17.46
C ASP A 154 -1.37 -0.14 -17.95
N GLY A 155 -1.29 -1.19 -17.14
CA GLY A 155 -0.51 -2.38 -17.44
C GLY A 155 1.00 -2.21 -17.28
N LYS A 156 1.48 -1.11 -16.66
CA LYS A 156 2.89 -0.80 -16.46
C LYS A 156 3.21 -0.66 -14.98
N LEU A 157 4.44 -1.04 -14.62
CA LEU A 157 4.90 -0.93 -13.24
C LEU A 157 5.30 0.51 -12.95
N PHE A 158 4.66 1.09 -11.94
CA PHE A 158 5.07 2.35 -11.34
C PHE A 158 5.55 2.09 -9.92
N SER A 159 6.67 2.69 -9.55
CA SER A 159 7.18 2.59 -8.18
C SER A 159 7.72 3.92 -7.68
N VAL A 160 7.57 4.16 -6.39
CA VAL A 160 8.10 5.32 -5.69
C VAL A 160 8.92 4.82 -4.51
N SER A 161 10.20 5.18 -4.47
CA SER A 161 11.13 4.83 -3.41
C SER A 161 11.43 6.03 -2.51
N THR A 162 11.63 5.79 -1.21
CA THR A 162 12.04 6.81 -0.23
C THR A 162 13.38 6.46 0.39
N ILE A 163 14.31 7.40 0.36
CA ILE A 163 15.68 7.27 0.89
C ILE A 163 16.08 8.57 1.60
N PRO A 164 16.72 8.50 2.79
CA PRO A 164 16.87 7.33 3.65
C PRO A 164 15.53 6.80 4.21
N PRO A 165 15.46 5.51 4.59
CA PRO A 165 14.25 4.84 5.08
C PRO A 165 13.99 5.15 6.56
N ASN A 166 13.92 6.42 6.93
CA ASN A 166 13.49 6.84 8.27
C ASN A 166 11.99 7.18 8.26
N GLN A 167 11.40 7.30 9.44
CA GLN A 167 9.96 7.50 9.59
C GLN A 167 9.50 8.87 9.05
N GLU A 168 10.26 9.93 9.31
CA GLU A 168 9.94 11.29 8.84
C GLU A 168 9.88 11.36 7.31
N ASN A 169 10.86 10.75 6.63
CA ASN A 169 10.91 10.68 5.19
C ASN A 169 9.78 9.82 4.62
N LYS A 170 9.41 8.72 5.28
CA LYS A 170 8.26 7.89 4.89
C LYS A 170 6.98 8.72 4.93
N GLU A 171 6.74 9.42 6.03
CA GLU A 171 5.57 10.29 6.21
C GLU A 171 5.55 11.41 5.15
N LEU A 172 6.68 12.04 4.86
CA LEU A 172 6.75 13.06 3.83
C LEU A 172 6.42 12.50 2.44
N THR A 173 6.95 11.32 2.10
CA THR A 173 6.60 10.63 0.85
C THR A 173 5.12 10.29 0.79
N GLU A 174 4.52 9.77 1.87
CA GLU A 174 3.09 9.48 1.91
C GLU A 174 2.24 10.74 1.66
N GLN A 175 2.65 11.88 2.22
CA GLN A 175 1.99 13.16 1.97
C GLN A 175 2.12 13.59 0.51
N ILE A 176 3.28 13.40 -0.12
CA ILE A 176 3.49 13.67 -1.54
C ILE A 176 2.63 12.73 -2.40
N LEU A 177 2.64 11.42 -2.12
CA LEU A 177 1.83 10.42 -2.81
C LEU A 177 0.33 10.71 -2.70
N ALA A 178 -0.15 11.25 -1.58
CA ALA A 178 -1.53 11.65 -1.40
C ALA A 178 -1.96 12.81 -2.32
N THR A 179 -1.00 13.51 -2.94
CA THR A 179 -1.26 14.56 -3.93
C THR A 179 -1.10 14.08 -5.37
N PHE A 180 -0.72 12.82 -5.60
CA PHE A 180 -0.58 12.28 -6.95
C PHE A 180 -1.95 12.20 -7.61
N ALA A 181 -2.01 12.69 -8.83
CA ALA A 181 -3.17 12.60 -9.69
C ALA A 181 -2.71 12.29 -11.12
N PHE A 182 -3.15 11.15 -11.63
CA PHE A 182 -2.96 10.72 -13.01
C PHE A 182 -4.14 11.20 -13.87
N GLN A 183 -3.83 11.65 -15.08
CA GLN A 183 -4.80 12.13 -16.07
C GLN A 183 -5.03 11.13 -17.20
#